data_AF-A0A7S3NI48-F1
#
_entry.id   AF-A0A7S3NI48-F1
#
_cell.length_a   1.000
_cell.length_b   1.000
_cell.length_c   1.000
_cell.angle_alpha   90.00
_cell.angle_beta   90.00
_cell.angle_gamma   90.00
#
_symmetry.space_group_name_H-M   'P 1'
#
loop_
_entity.id
_entity.type
_entity.pdbx_description
1 polymer ?
#
loop_
_entity_poly.entity_id
_entity_poly.type
_entity_poly.pdbx_seq_one_letter_code
_entity_poly.pdbx_strand_id
1 'polypeptide(L)'
;MGAGASATNCETLPIDRPEAQTFVPILEQSLDAMKRSRVLTPEQRRELRKALEQGSKMYETIISAAPQHQAELKNIKKEQMIAFQEIYAAVYKNKVRTDPNFETFIETCTEISKQVEGKNIDQTCSNDVRGLIELYEKGAVPLLNEFTILLKKMAKETGAKQIPSGSLKKLPRALEKIMFEPGPSKGNSSICRDVLRGMIIYEDMYSLTNGLEFIRNHPAWELVRVKNRFDSPTDGGWADCLLNVVKKSDRNCHVAEIQLVHEILYAARKNMGGHRDYHEYRCANELVANLNANSAQANGGNGTKTDILLADLDKQFHQAKASPGKKDTKLLKQLKSQIESLKDLRTHYGEFRAQAKQLQSDLDTAMDRDDFDKVEEIQTKIDTVNNEIKKYESFINLPEKFLEENGMQQNLMGQVNKENTLTQPNTVVKNELCKLTPKQRLDAYEARMEEINLNR
;
A
#
# COMPACT_ATOMS: atom_id res chain seq x y z
N MET A 1 31.38 3.23 -31.13
CA MET A 1 31.23 1.93 -30.46
C MET A 1 31.61 2.15 -29.00
N GLY A 2 30.85 1.78 -27.99
CA GLY A 2 29.60 1.01 -27.99
C GLY A 2 29.36 0.37 -26.62
N ALA A 3 29.63 1.10 -25.53
CA ALA A 3 29.59 0.57 -24.17
C ALA A 3 28.12 0.38 -23.73
N GLY A 4 27.65 -0.87 -23.77
CA GLY A 4 26.33 -1.22 -23.25
C GLY A 4 26.28 -1.07 -21.73
N ALA A 5 25.30 -0.33 -21.22
CA ALA A 5 25.04 -0.28 -19.79
C ALA A 5 24.52 -1.64 -19.32
N SER A 6 25.15 -2.23 -18.30
CA SER A 6 24.71 -3.50 -17.73
C SER A 6 23.42 -3.29 -16.94
N ALA A 7 22.28 -3.52 -17.59
CA ALA A 7 20.94 -3.42 -16.98
C ALA A 7 20.63 -4.64 -16.09
N THR A 8 21.54 -4.95 -15.16
CA THR A 8 21.52 -6.11 -14.28
C THR A 8 21.99 -5.68 -12.90
N ASN A 9 21.05 -5.39 -11.99
CA ASN A 9 21.13 -5.69 -10.56
C ASN A 9 19.87 -5.17 -9.84
N CYS A 10 18.96 -6.08 -9.52
CA CYS A 10 17.90 -5.86 -8.52
C CYS A 10 18.48 -5.84 -7.08
N GLU A 11 19.70 -6.36 -6.91
CA GLU A 11 20.47 -6.48 -5.66
C GLU A 11 20.84 -5.15 -4.96
N THR A 12 20.61 -4.01 -5.61
CA THR A 12 20.92 -2.67 -5.06
C THR A 12 19.64 -1.90 -4.80
N LEU A 13 19.48 -1.40 -3.57
CA LEU A 13 18.35 -0.54 -3.23
C LEU A 13 18.42 0.74 -4.10
N PRO A 14 17.29 1.39 -4.42
CA PRO A 14 17.30 2.57 -5.28
C PRO A 14 18.24 3.69 -4.81
N ILE A 15 18.45 3.82 -3.50
CA ILE A 15 19.34 4.80 -2.88
C ILE A 15 20.83 4.41 -2.88
N ASP A 16 21.15 3.13 -3.08
CA ASP A 16 22.53 2.60 -3.14
C ASP A 16 23.14 2.72 -4.55
N ARG A 17 22.31 3.08 -5.55
CA ARG A 17 22.72 3.16 -6.96
C ARG A 17 23.70 4.32 -7.22
N PRO A 18 24.67 4.17 -8.16
CA PRO A 18 25.63 5.25 -8.48
C PRO A 18 24.96 6.57 -8.85
N GLU A 19 23.83 6.55 -9.56
CA GLU A 19 23.05 7.73 -9.93
C GLU A 19 22.54 8.50 -8.71
N ALA A 20 22.16 7.78 -7.63
CA ALA A 20 21.65 8.37 -6.40
C ALA A 20 22.69 9.26 -5.70
N GLN A 21 23.98 8.95 -5.85
CA GLN A 21 25.08 9.73 -5.26
C GLN A 21 25.11 11.19 -5.77
N THR A 22 24.55 11.45 -6.95
CA THR A 22 24.52 12.80 -7.54
C THR A 22 23.51 13.75 -6.87
N PHE A 23 22.39 13.23 -6.34
CA PHE A 23 21.28 14.04 -5.82
C PHE A 23 20.96 13.80 -4.34
N VAL A 24 21.16 12.59 -3.80
CA VAL A 24 20.85 12.26 -2.40
C VAL A 24 21.54 13.20 -1.40
N PRO A 25 22.83 13.55 -1.53
CA PRO A 25 23.48 14.51 -0.63
C PRO A 25 22.80 15.88 -0.63
N ILE A 26 22.32 16.35 -1.79
CA ILE A 26 21.61 17.63 -1.94
C ILE A 26 20.25 17.56 -1.21
N LEU A 27 19.53 16.44 -1.33
CA LEU A 27 18.27 16.22 -0.62
C LEU A 27 18.45 16.22 0.90
N GLU A 28 19.49 15.55 1.42
CA GLU A 28 19.76 15.49 2.87
C GLU A 28 20.25 16.84 3.42
N GLN A 29 21.19 17.49 2.73
CA GLN A 29 21.68 18.82 3.10
C GLN A 29 20.57 19.88 3.09
N SER A 30 19.64 19.80 2.14
CA SER A 30 18.49 20.72 2.06
C SER A 30 17.51 20.50 3.22
N LEU A 31 17.25 19.24 3.61
CA LEU A 31 16.44 18.94 4.79
C LEU A 31 17.07 19.50 6.07
N ASP A 32 18.39 19.38 6.22
CA ASP A 32 19.09 19.90 7.39
C ASP A 32 19.27 21.43 7.35
N ALA A 33 19.30 22.04 6.16
CA ALA A 33 19.18 23.49 6.01
C ALA A 33 17.80 23.96 6.51
N MET A 34 16.70 23.36 6.04
CA MET A 34 15.35 23.70 6.51
C MET A 34 15.21 23.55 8.03
N LYS A 35 15.74 22.47 8.64
CA LYS A 35 15.73 22.32 10.12
C LYS A 35 16.42 23.48 10.86
N ARG A 36 17.47 24.07 10.27
CA ARG A 36 18.26 25.16 10.89
C ARG A 36 17.66 26.54 10.64
N SER A 37 17.36 26.88 9.38
CA SER A 37 16.93 28.23 8.98
C SER A 37 15.42 28.38 8.76
N ARG A 38 14.64 27.29 8.80
CA ARG A 38 13.21 27.16 8.41
C ARG A 38 12.89 27.49 6.94
N VAL A 39 13.71 28.31 6.28
CA VAL A 39 13.56 28.75 4.89
C VAL A 39 14.87 28.45 4.15
N LEU A 40 14.75 27.98 2.90
CA LEU A 40 15.86 27.79 1.97
C LEU A 40 16.18 29.08 1.22
N THR A 41 17.46 29.33 0.95
CA THR A 41 17.86 30.39 0.02
C THR A 41 17.36 30.09 -1.41
N PRO A 42 17.19 31.10 -2.28
CA PRO A 42 16.81 30.87 -3.68
C PRO A 42 17.75 29.89 -4.41
N GLU A 43 19.03 29.93 -4.05
CA GLU A 43 20.09 29.02 -4.51
C GLU A 43 19.79 27.57 -4.09
N GLN A 44 19.66 27.33 -2.78
CA GLN A 44 19.34 26.00 -2.23
C GLN A 44 18.02 25.45 -2.78
N ARG A 45 16.99 26.29 -2.91
CA ARG A 45 15.70 25.88 -3.47
C ARG A 45 15.82 25.49 -4.95
N ARG A 46 16.71 26.11 -5.72
CA ARG A 46 16.95 25.77 -7.13
C ARG A 46 17.71 24.46 -7.28
N GLU A 47 18.77 24.25 -6.50
CA GLU A 47 19.53 22.99 -6.55
C GLU A 47 18.74 21.81 -5.98
N LEU A 48 17.88 22.04 -4.97
CA LEU A 48 16.90 21.05 -4.49
C LEU A 48 15.90 20.64 -5.58
N ARG A 49 15.41 21.58 -6.43
CA ARG A 49 14.54 21.24 -7.56
C ARG A 49 15.25 20.30 -8.56
N LYS A 50 16.49 20.63 -8.96
CA LYS A 50 17.29 19.77 -9.84
C LYS A 50 17.49 18.38 -9.22
N ALA A 51 17.80 18.30 -7.93
CA ALA A 51 18.01 17.03 -7.22
C ALA A 51 16.73 16.17 -7.16
N LEU A 52 15.57 16.80 -6.97
CA LEU A 52 14.27 16.12 -7.05
C LEU A 52 13.98 15.62 -8.47
N GLU A 53 14.19 16.45 -9.50
CA GLU A 53 13.98 16.11 -10.91
C GLU A 53 14.92 14.98 -11.39
N GLN A 54 16.19 14.99 -10.96
CA GLN A 54 17.16 13.91 -11.19
C GLN A 54 16.73 12.60 -10.53
N GLY A 55 16.31 12.66 -9.26
CA GLY A 55 15.82 11.49 -8.54
C GLY A 55 14.54 10.92 -9.14
N SER A 56 13.58 11.76 -9.52
CA SER A 56 12.37 11.34 -10.25
C SER A 56 12.72 10.56 -11.51
N LYS A 57 13.62 11.06 -12.35
CA LYS A 57 14.06 10.36 -13.57
C LYS A 57 14.73 9.01 -13.28
N MET A 58 15.49 8.90 -12.19
CA MET A 58 16.04 7.62 -11.73
C MET A 58 14.92 6.65 -11.33
N TYR A 59 13.95 7.09 -10.53
CA TYR A 59 12.81 6.25 -10.13
C TYR A 59 11.92 5.84 -11.30
N GLU A 60 11.67 6.71 -12.28
CA GLU A 60 10.97 6.38 -13.53
C GLU A 60 11.69 5.29 -14.33
N THR A 61 13.02 5.34 -14.38
CA THR A 61 13.85 4.32 -15.03
C THR A 61 13.71 2.97 -14.31
N ILE A 62 13.70 2.96 -12.98
CA ILE A 62 13.47 1.75 -12.16
C ILE A 62 12.07 1.17 -12.40
N ILE A 63 11.02 2.02 -12.41
CA ILE A 63 9.63 1.58 -12.65
C ILE A 63 9.46 1.03 -14.07
N SER A 64 10.12 1.63 -15.06
CA SER A 64 10.09 1.17 -16.46
C SER A 64 10.84 -0.16 -16.66
N ALA A 65 11.85 -0.45 -15.84
CA ALA A 65 12.56 -1.72 -15.82
C ALA A 65 11.81 -2.84 -15.05
N ALA A 66 11.00 -2.48 -14.05
CA ALA A 66 10.30 -3.42 -13.16
C ALA A 66 9.52 -4.57 -13.86
N PRO A 67 8.89 -4.40 -15.06
CA PRO A 67 8.24 -5.51 -15.76
C PRO A 67 9.20 -6.65 -16.11
N GLN A 68 10.46 -6.33 -16.45
CA GLN A 68 11.51 -7.31 -16.79
C GLN A 68 11.90 -8.15 -15.55
N HIS A 69 11.79 -7.57 -14.36
CA HIS A 69 12.08 -8.19 -13.08
C HIS A 69 10.83 -8.71 -12.34
N GLN A 70 9.66 -8.79 -13.00
CA GLN A 70 8.39 -9.06 -12.29
C GLN A 70 8.41 -10.38 -11.49
N ALA A 71 9.03 -11.44 -12.00
CA ALA A 71 9.12 -12.72 -11.29
C ALA A 71 10.00 -12.64 -10.03
N GLU A 72 11.17 -11.99 -10.15
CA GLU A 72 12.11 -11.73 -9.06
C GLU A 72 11.45 -10.87 -7.97
N LEU A 73 10.82 -9.75 -8.34
CA LEU A 73 10.10 -8.87 -7.41
C LEU A 73 8.94 -9.59 -6.70
N LYS A 74 8.22 -10.48 -7.39
CA LYS A 74 7.17 -11.33 -6.78
C LYS A 74 7.74 -12.36 -5.81
N ASN A 75 8.90 -12.95 -6.10
CA ASN A 75 9.58 -13.89 -5.20
C ASN A 75 10.10 -13.19 -3.94
N ILE A 76 10.82 -12.06 -4.09
CA ILE A 76 11.28 -11.23 -2.96
C ILE A 76 10.10 -10.80 -2.09
N LYS A 77 8.99 -10.31 -2.68
CA LYS A 77 7.76 -10.01 -1.93
C LYS A 77 7.29 -11.25 -1.16
N LYS A 78 7.15 -12.41 -1.81
CA LYS A 78 6.60 -13.62 -1.20
C LYS A 78 7.45 -14.13 -0.02
N GLU A 79 8.75 -14.32 -0.24
CA GLU A 79 9.65 -14.95 0.73
C GLU A 79 9.82 -14.08 1.99
N GLN A 80 10.04 -12.79 1.82
CA GLN A 80 10.19 -11.86 2.95
C GLN A 80 8.84 -11.62 3.65
N MET A 81 7.70 -11.63 2.93
CA MET A 81 6.37 -11.51 3.54
C MET A 81 6.03 -12.66 4.47
N ILE A 82 6.34 -13.91 4.11
CA ILE A 82 6.06 -15.09 4.94
C ILE A 82 6.76 -14.96 6.30
N ALA A 83 8.05 -14.60 6.31
CA ALA A 83 8.82 -14.43 7.54
C ALA A 83 8.27 -13.31 8.45
N PHE A 84 7.76 -12.21 7.88
CA PHE A 84 7.07 -11.16 8.66
C PHE A 84 5.69 -11.63 9.16
N GLN A 85 4.90 -12.30 8.30
CA GLN A 85 3.57 -12.81 8.63
C GLN A 85 3.60 -13.77 9.82
N GLU A 86 4.46 -14.79 9.80
CA GLU A 86 4.54 -15.81 10.86
C GLU A 86 4.78 -15.19 12.23
N ILE A 87 5.80 -14.32 12.33
CA ILE A 87 6.23 -13.74 13.60
C ILE A 87 5.22 -12.70 14.12
N TYR A 88 4.71 -11.79 13.27
CA TYR A 88 3.69 -10.84 13.72
C TYR A 88 2.36 -11.53 14.04
N ALA A 89 1.93 -12.54 13.28
CA ALA A 89 0.66 -13.24 13.54
C ALA A 89 0.69 -14.00 14.86
N ALA A 90 1.81 -14.68 15.19
CA ALA A 90 1.98 -15.36 16.47
C ALA A 90 1.91 -14.36 17.65
N VAL A 91 2.64 -13.24 17.55
CA VAL A 91 2.65 -12.19 18.57
C VAL A 91 1.30 -11.49 18.72
N TYR A 92 0.65 -11.14 17.61
CA TYR A 92 -0.67 -10.52 17.59
C TYR A 92 -1.72 -11.44 18.20
N LYS A 93 -1.80 -12.70 17.75
CA LYS A 93 -2.81 -13.66 18.22
C LYS A 93 -2.67 -14.01 19.70
N ASN A 94 -1.43 -14.24 20.17
CA ASN A 94 -1.19 -14.85 21.48
C ASN A 94 -0.92 -13.84 22.61
N LYS A 95 -0.83 -12.53 22.30
CA LYS A 95 -0.55 -11.47 23.29
C LYS A 95 -1.41 -10.22 23.09
N VAL A 96 -1.48 -9.68 21.87
CA VAL A 96 -2.24 -8.43 21.58
C VAL A 96 -3.75 -8.66 21.63
N ARG A 97 -4.24 -9.68 20.91
CA ARG A 97 -5.68 -9.99 20.83
C ARG A 97 -6.24 -10.65 22.10
N THR A 98 -5.36 -11.05 23.02
CA THR A 98 -5.69 -11.62 24.33
C THR A 98 -5.67 -10.59 25.47
N ASP A 99 -5.38 -9.33 25.19
CA ASP A 99 -5.52 -8.25 26.18
C ASP A 99 -7.01 -8.06 26.53
N PRO A 100 -7.40 -8.03 27.82
CA PRO A 100 -8.80 -7.82 28.23
C PRO A 100 -9.47 -6.56 27.65
N ASN A 101 -8.69 -5.56 27.25
CA ASN A 101 -9.16 -4.27 26.72
C ASN A 101 -9.12 -4.22 25.19
N PHE A 102 -8.76 -5.32 24.51
CA PHE A 102 -8.61 -5.34 23.05
C PHE A 102 -9.92 -4.94 22.35
N GLU A 103 -11.03 -5.59 22.66
CA GLU A 103 -12.33 -5.30 22.00
C GLU A 103 -12.80 -3.88 22.30
N THR A 104 -12.64 -3.38 23.53
CA THR A 104 -12.91 -1.97 23.87
C THR A 104 -12.08 -1.00 23.03
N PHE A 105 -10.80 -1.30 22.78
CA PHE A 105 -9.99 -0.50 21.85
C PHE A 105 -10.57 -0.55 20.42
N ILE A 106 -11.00 -1.71 19.92
CA ILE A 106 -11.62 -1.84 18.59
C ILE A 106 -12.92 -1.03 18.50
N GLU A 107 -13.76 -1.06 19.55
CA GLU A 107 -15.00 -0.28 19.65
C GLU A 107 -14.73 1.23 19.62
N THR A 108 -13.88 1.75 20.52
CA THR A 108 -13.50 3.17 20.55
C THR A 108 -12.87 3.62 19.24
N CYS A 109 -12.01 2.78 18.64
CA CYS A 109 -11.37 3.06 17.37
C CYS A 109 -12.37 3.08 16.20
N THR A 110 -13.41 2.25 16.25
CA THR A 110 -14.52 2.25 15.27
C THR A 110 -15.44 3.46 15.43
N GLU A 111 -15.76 3.84 16.68
CA GLU A 111 -16.56 5.03 17.00
C GLU A 111 -15.90 6.31 16.46
N ILE A 112 -14.61 6.49 16.76
CA ILE A 112 -13.83 7.66 16.35
C ILE A 112 -13.55 7.64 14.85
N SER A 113 -13.37 6.46 14.23
CA SER A 113 -13.21 6.36 12.77
C SER A 113 -14.41 6.94 12.04
N LYS A 114 -15.65 6.64 12.48
CA LYS A 114 -16.89 7.20 11.92
C LYS A 114 -16.98 8.72 12.13
N GLN A 115 -16.51 9.23 13.28
CA GLN A 115 -16.50 10.68 13.58
C GLN A 115 -15.48 11.50 12.77
N VAL A 116 -14.55 10.83 12.07
CA VAL A 116 -13.59 11.46 11.15
C VAL A 116 -13.73 10.97 9.71
N GLU A 117 -14.76 10.19 9.42
CA GLU A 117 -15.09 9.74 8.07
C GLU A 117 -15.56 10.94 7.22
N GLY A 118 -15.32 10.90 5.90
CA GLY A 118 -15.61 12.02 5.00
C GLY A 118 -14.72 13.27 5.15
N LYS A 119 -13.86 13.36 6.18
CA LYS A 119 -12.92 14.50 6.36
C LYS A 119 -11.81 14.52 5.31
N ASN A 120 -12.12 15.07 4.15
CA ASN A 120 -11.13 15.37 3.11
C ASN A 120 -10.25 16.54 3.55
N ILE A 121 -8.99 16.25 3.83
CA ILE A 121 -7.94 17.25 4.12
C ILE A 121 -6.95 17.26 2.96
N ASP A 122 -6.99 18.35 2.20
CA ASP A 122 -5.99 18.65 1.18
C ASP A 122 -4.81 19.38 1.82
N GLN A 123 -3.62 18.79 1.69
CA GLN A 123 -2.38 19.43 2.13
C GLN A 123 -1.99 20.53 1.15
N THR A 124 -1.65 21.72 1.65
CA THR A 124 -1.28 22.87 0.81
C THR A 124 0.14 22.73 0.27
N CYS A 125 0.29 22.00 -0.84
CA CYS A 125 1.52 21.86 -1.60
C CYS A 125 1.22 21.58 -3.08
N SER A 126 2.14 21.96 -3.98
CA SER A 126 2.04 21.63 -5.40
C SER A 126 1.85 20.12 -5.63
N ASN A 127 0.91 19.74 -6.52
CA ASN A 127 0.58 18.33 -6.80
C ASN A 127 1.64 17.60 -7.68
N ASP A 128 2.92 17.88 -7.46
CA ASP A 128 4.06 17.28 -8.13
C ASP A 128 5.24 17.09 -7.16
N VAL A 129 6.35 16.55 -7.66
CA VAL A 129 7.54 16.21 -6.87
C VAL A 129 8.26 17.42 -6.27
N ARG A 130 8.07 18.61 -6.85
CA ARG A 130 8.61 19.90 -6.39
C ARG A 130 7.77 20.44 -5.23
N GLY A 131 6.52 20.00 -5.09
CA GLY A 131 5.69 20.24 -3.93
C GLY A 131 6.25 19.66 -2.62
N LEU A 132 7.16 18.66 -2.69
CA LEU A 132 7.93 18.23 -1.51
C LEU A 132 8.73 19.38 -0.87
N ILE A 133 9.14 20.40 -1.63
CA ILE A 133 9.79 21.58 -1.06
C ILE A 133 8.81 22.32 -0.15
N GLU A 134 7.59 22.58 -0.63
CA GLU A 134 6.56 23.32 0.11
C GLU A 134 6.04 22.53 1.31
N LEU A 135 5.80 21.23 1.13
CA LEU A 135 5.32 20.32 2.16
C LEU A 135 6.27 20.24 3.37
N TYR A 136 7.58 20.36 3.13
CA TYR A 136 8.58 20.47 4.20
C TYR A 136 8.75 21.91 4.70
N GLU A 137 9.02 22.87 3.81
CA GLU A 137 9.41 24.25 4.15
C GLU A 137 8.27 25.05 4.81
N LYS A 138 7.03 24.88 4.34
CA LYS A 138 5.84 25.58 4.84
C LYS A 138 5.04 24.77 5.86
N GLY A 139 4.94 23.45 5.66
CA GLY A 139 4.15 22.55 6.51
C GLY A 139 4.96 21.90 7.65
N ALA A 140 5.75 20.88 7.32
CA ALA A 140 6.32 19.97 8.31
C ALA A 140 7.36 20.59 9.25
N VAL A 141 8.25 21.45 8.72
CA VAL A 141 9.38 22.01 9.46
C VAL A 141 8.92 23.04 10.52
N PRO A 142 8.02 24.00 10.23
CA PRO A 142 7.47 24.89 11.24
C PRO A 142 6.78 24.17 12.41
N LEU A 143 6.06 23.08 12.13
CA LEU A 143 5.26 22.34 13.13
C LEU A 143 6.07 21.34 13.98
N LEU A 144 7.31 20.99 13.60
CA LEU A 144 8.10 19.92 14.22
C LEU A 144 8.24 20.04 15.75
N ASN A 145 8.44 21.25 16.26
CA ASN A 145 8.60 21.47 17.70
C ASN A 145 7.29 21.27 18.46
N GLU A 146 6.18 21.82 17.96
CA GLU A 146 4.87 21.73 18.61
C GLU A 146 4.31 20.31 18.55
N PHE A 147 4.55 19.60 17.44
CA PHE A 147 4.22 18.18 17.30
C PHE A 147 5.08 17.30 18.21
N THR A 148 6.36 17.64 18.42
CA THR A 148 7.20 16.97 19.42
C THR A 148 6.70 17.21 20.84
N ILE A 149 6.18 18.40 21.15
CA ILE A 149 5.55 18.71 22.45
C ILE A 149 4.24 17.92 22.62
N LEU A 150 3.38 17.86 21.58
CA LEU A 150 2.17 17.03 21.57
C LEU A 150 2.49 15.57 21.91
N LEU A 151 3.39 14.94 21.17
CA LEU A 151 3.76 13.54 21.34
C LEU A 151 4.33 13.26 22.74
N LYS A 152 5.15 14.17 23.29
CA LYS A 152 5.69 14.05 24.66
C LYS A 152 4.64 14.21 25.74
N LYS A 153 3.69 15.14 25.55
CA LYS A 153 2.56 15.35 26.45
C LYS A 153 1.66 14.11 26.47
N MET A 154 1.26 13.65 25.28
CA MET A 154 0.48 12.43 25.04
C MET A 154 1.10 11.25 25.79
N ALA A 155 2.34 10.88 25.45
CA ALA A 155 3.05 9.76 26.06
C ALA A 155 3.13 9.82 27.60
N LYS A 156 3.29 11.02 28.18
CA LYS A 156 3.32 11.22 29.64
C LYS A 156 1.94 11.01 30.28
N GLU A 157 0.89 11.53 29.65
CA GLU A 157 -0.47 11.54 30.22
C GLU A 157 -1.26 10.25 29.95
N THR A 158 -0.81 9.41 28.99
CA THR A 158 -1.47 8.16 28.60
C THR A 158 -0.69 6.89 28.94
N GLY A 159 0.41 6.98 29.69
CA GLY A 159 1.15 5.82 30.19
C GLY A 159 2.05 5.12 29.17
N ALA A 160 2.58 5.83 28.16
CA ALA A 160 3.44 5.23 27.15
C ALA A 160 4.84 4.87 27.70
N LYS A 161 5.34 3.69 27.33
CA LYS A 161 6.64 3.12 27.76
C LYS A 161 7.86 3.96 27.33
N GLN A 162 7.73 4.74 26.26
CA GLN A 162 8.82 5.53 25.69
C GLN A 162 8.38 6.96 25.44
N ILE A 163 9.26 7.92 25.75
CA ILE A 163 9.06 9.33 25.42
C ILE A 163 9.38 9.52 23.93
N PRO A 164 8.38 9.77 23.07
CA PRO A 164 8.59 9.94 21.63
C PRO A 164 9.26 11.29 21.31
N SER A 165 9.76 11.39 20.09
CA SER A 165 10.04 12.66 19.43
C SER A 165 9.27 12.74 18.12
N GLY A 166 8.86 13.95 17.74
CA GLY A 166 8.50 14.21 16.35
C GLY A 166 9.73 14.00 15.47
N SER A 167 9.51 13.50 14.26
CA SER A 167 10.55 13.24 13.28
C SER A 167 10.11 13.71 11.90
N LEU A 168 11.06 14.21 11.11
CA LEU A 168 10.86 14.44 9.68
C LEU A 168 11.36 13.23 8.89
N LYS A 169 10.56 12.75 7.95
CA LYS A 169 10.97 11.77 6.94
C LYS A 169 12.19 12.31 6.16
N LYS A 170 13.17 11.46 5.85
CA LYS A 170 14.28 11.81 4.95
C LYS A 170 13.74 12.15 3.55
N LEU A 171 14.16 13.27 2.95
CA LEU A 171 13.71 13.69 1.62
C LEU A 171 13.89 12.61 0.53
N PRO A 172 15.02 11.86 0.45
CA PRO A 172 15.15 10.73 -0.47
C PRO A 172 14.01 9.69 -0.36
N ARG A 173 13.59 9.34 0.86
CA ARG A 173 12.48 8.39 1.07
C ARG A 173 11.10 9.03 0.85
N ALA A 174 10.97 10.34 0.97
CA ALA A 174 9.73 11.03 0.56
C ALA A 174 9.59 11.02 -0.96
N LEU A 175 10.67 11.33 -1.69
CA LEU A 175 10.73 11.25 -3.15
C LEU A 175 10.44 9.83 -3.64
N GLU A 176 11.13 8.82 -3.09
CA GLU A 176 10.88 7.41 -3.41
C GLU A 176 9.41 7.03 -3.18
N LYS A 177 8.82 7.41 -2.03
CA LYS A 177 7.44 7.07 -1.69
C LYS A 177 6.44 7.63 -2.70
N ILE A 178 6.59 8.88 -3.12
CA ILE A 178 5.66 9.47 -4.10
C ILE A 178 5.94 8.98 -5.52
N MET A 179 7.19 8.71 -5.89
CA MET A 179 7.54 8.16 -7.21
C MET A 179 7.10 6.70 -7.37
N PHE A 180 7.03 5.93 -6.27
CA PHE A 180 6.45 4.59 -6.26
C PHE A 180 4.95 4.56 -5.87
N GLU A 181 4.25 5.70 -5.80
CA GLU A 181 2.78 5.67 -5.70
C GLU A 181 2.19 5.20 -7.04
N PRO A 182 1.33 4.16 -7.06
CA PRO A 182 0.75 3.65 -8.30
C PRO A 182 -0.26 4.60 -8.96
N GLY A 183 -0.34 4.54 -10.29
CA GLY A 183 -1.40 5.20 -11.08
C GLY A 183 -1.28 6.73 -11.15
N PRO A 184 -2.41 7.48 -11.16
CA PRO A 184 -2.40 8.91 -11.47
C PRO A 184 -1.78 9.78 -10.36
N SER A 185 -1.66 9.26 -9.15
CA SER A 185 -1.03 9.94 -8.01
C SER A 185 0.51 9.84 -8.01
N LYS A 186 1.11 9.14 -8.98
CA LYS A 186 2.56 8.99 -9.08
C LYS A 186 3.26 10.35 -9.17
N GLY A 187 4.16 10.60 -8.23
CA GLY A 187 4.92 11.85 -8.13
C GLY A 187 4.14 13.03 -7.52
N ASN A 188 2.87 12.87 -7.14
CA ASN A 188 2.13 13.89 -6.41
C ASN A 188 2.63 13.96 -4.96
N SER A 189 3.04 15.15 -4.47
CA SER A 189 3.50 15.30 -3.09
C SER A 189 2.39 15.30 -2.02
N SER A 190 1.16 15.71 -2.34
CA SER A 190 0.09 15.93 -1.34
C SER A 190 -0.42 14.64 -0.67
N ILE A 191 -0.17 13.48 -1.28
CA ILE A 191 -0.41 12.15 -0.69
C ILE A 191 0.51 11.83 0.50
N CYS A 192 1.62 12.55 0.68
CA CYS A 192 2.65 12.24 1.66
C CYS A 192 2.25 12.74 3.07
N ARG A 193 1.24 12.08 3.65
CA ARG A 193 0.64 12.38 4.97
C ARG A 193 1.49 11.95 6.19
N ASP A 194 2.76 11.63 5.96
CA ASP A 194 3.70 11.11 6.96
C ASP A 194 5.09 11.76 6.86
N VAL A 195 5.17 13.00 6.36
CA VAL A 195 6.43 13.78 6.39
C VAL A 195 6.80 14.13 7.82
N LEU A 196 5.91 14.81 8.55
CA LEU A 196 6.01 14.99 10.00
C LEU A 196 5.34 13.80 10.67
N ARG A 197 6.09 13.03 11.47
CA ARG A 197 5.54 11.79 12.06
C ARG A 197 6.19 11.37 13.38
N GLY A 198 5.43 10.62 14.17
CA GLY A 198 5.84 10.03 15.44
C GLY A 198 5.22 8.66 15.68
N MET A 199 5.81 7.92 16.62
CA MET A 199 5.32 6.62 17.06
C MET A 199 5.34 6.60 18.58
N ILE A 200 4.23 6.18 19.20
CA ILE A 200 4.07 6.06 20.64
C ILE A 200 3.83 4.58 20.97
N ILE A 201 4.54 4.09 21.99
CA ILE A 201 4.65 2.67 22.30
C ILE A 201 4.08 2.43 23.70
N TYR A 202 3.14 1.50 23.80
CA TYR A 202 2.37 1.20 25.01
C TYR A 202 2.51 -0.26 25.41
N GLU A 203 2.36 -0.57 26.69
CA GLU A 203 2.51 -1.95 27.20
C GLU A 203 1.25 -2.80 27.01
N ASP A 204 0.08 -2.17 26.90
CA ASP A 204 -1.25 -2.78 26.90
C ASP A 204 -2.25 -2.01 26.01
N MET A 205 -3.41 -2.61 25.75
CA MET A 205 -4.50 -2.03 24.94
C MET A 205 -5.28 -0.93 25.67
N TYR A 206 -5.33 -0.93 27.01
CA TYR A 206 -5.97 0.13 27.80
C TYR A 206 -5.28 1.48 27.60
N SER A 207 -3.96 1.49 27.68
CA SER A 207 -3.10 2.65 27.48
C SER A 207 -3.09 3.10 26.01
N LEU A 208 -3.26 2.17 25.06
CA LEU A 208 -3.56 2.51 23.65
C LEU A 208 -4.90 3.24 23.50
N THR A 209 -5.96 2.84 24.22
CA THR A 209 -7.26 3.54 24.23
C THR A 209 -7.11 4.94 24.83
N ASN A 210 -6.41 5.09 25.96
CA ASN A 210 -6.09 6.39 26.54
C ASN A 210 -5.30 7.28 25.56
N GLY A 211 -4.36 6.69 24.81
CA GLY A 211 -3.66 7.32 23.70
C GLY A 211 -4.61 7.88 22.64
N LEU A 212 -5.57 7.07 22.20
CA LEU A 212 -6.55 7.44 21.18
C LEU A 212 -7.52 8.54 21.67
N GLU A 213 -8.01 8.44 22.90
CA GLU A 213 -8.87 9.46 23.52
C GLU A 213 -8.15 10.79 23.78
N PHE A 214 -6.86 10.76 24.15
CA PHE A 214 -6.07 11.98 24.33
C PHE A 214 -6.05 12.84 23.04
N ILE A 215 -5.89 12.21 21.87
CA ILE A 215 -5.83 12.94 20.61
C ILE A 215 -7.22 13.32 20.08
N ARG A 216 -8.24 12.47 20.30
CA ARG A 216 -9.66 12.77 20.01
C ARG A 216 -10.08 14.10 20.65
N ASN A 217 -9.73 14.27 21.92
CA ASN A 217 -10.14 15.41 22.74
C ASN A 217 -9.11 16.56 22.75
N HIS A 218 -8.08 16.54 21.90
CA HIS A 218 -7.00 17.52 21.99
C HIS A 218 -7.45 18.93 21.54
N PRO A 219 -7.18 20.01 22.31
CA PRO A 219 -7.70 21.34 21.98
C PRO A 219 -7.07 21.92 20.69
N ALA A 220 -5.75 21.82 20.53
CA ALA A 220 -5.01 22.50 19.45
C ALA A 220 -4.72 21.65 18.20
N TRP A 221 -4.98 20.34 18.26
CA TRP A 221 -4.75 19.40 17.17
C TRP A 221 -6.07 18.67 16.89
N GLU A 222 -6.32 18.35 15.62
CA GLU A 222 -7.54 17.67 15.18
C GLU A 222 -7.19 16.33 14.55
N LEU A 223 -7.95 15.30 14.95
CA LEU A 223 -7.92 13.99 14.32
C LEU A 223 -8.77 14.02 13.04
N VAL A 224 -8.14 13.69 11.92
CA VAL A 224 -8.73 13.77 10.56
C VAL A 224 -8.73 12.44 9.81
N ARG A 225 -8.08 11.41 10.38
CA ARG A 225 -8.20 10.02 9.93
C ARG A 225 -7.77 9.08 11.04
N VAL A 226 -8.47 7.95 11.15
CA VAL A 226 -8.00 6.76 11.86
C VAL A 226 -7.85 5.63 10.85
N LYS A 227 -6.83 4.78 11.02
CA LYS A 227 -6.74 3.47 10.36
C LYS A 227 -6.39 2.43 11.42
N ASN A 228 -7.40 1.69 11.84
CA ASN A 228 -7.27 0.56 12.75
C ASN A 228 -6.63 -0.63 12.04
N ARG A 229 -5.34 -0.90 12.29
CA ARG A 229 -4.69 -2.15 11.85
C ARG A 229 -4.62 -3.19 12.98
N PHE A 230 -5.18 -2.93 14.15
CA PHE A 230 -5.40 -3.96 15.17
C PHE A 230 -6.63 -4.82 14.86
N ASP A 231 -7.68 -4.23 14.29
CA ASP A 231 -8.80 -4.98 13.67
C ASP A 231 -8.31 -5.73 12.41
N SER A 232 -7.79 -4.96 11.45
CA SER A 232 -7.39 -5.44 10.12
C SER A 232 -5.88 -5.21 9.87
N PRO A 233 -5.00 -6.14 10.28
CA PRO A 233 -3.55 -6.08 10.04
C PRO A 233 -3.17 -5.96 8.55
N THR A 234 -1.94 -5.52 8.28
CA THR A 234 -1.42 -5.48 6.89
C THR A 234 -1.16 -6.88 6.31
N ASP A 235 -1.01 -6.99 4.98
CA ASP A 235 -0.51 -8.20 4.28
C ASP A 235 0.68 -8.85 5.00
N GLY A 236 1.60 -8.05 5.52
CA GLY A 236 2.80 -8.49 6.22
C GLY A 236 2.61 -8.75 7.72
N GLY A 237 1.37 -8.85 8.22
CA GLY A 237 1.03 -9.12 9.63
C GLY A 237 1.15 -7.93 10.59
N TRP A 238 1.73 -6.79 10.18
CA TRP A 238 1.89 -5.62 11.07
C TRP A 238 0.53 -5.01 11.47
N ALA A 239 0.36 -4.80 12.78
CA ALA A 239 -0.77 -4.14 13.42
C ALA A 239 -0.32 -2.90 14.21
N ASP A 240 -1.12 -1.84 14.14
CA ASP A 240 -1.00 -0.56 14.87
C ASP A 240 -2.34 0.20 14.76
N CYS A 241 -2.44 1.36 15.41
CA CYS A 241 -3.45 2.35 15.05
C CYS A 241 -2.75 3.58 14.48
N LEU A 242 -2.98 3.84 13.19
CA LEU A 242 -2.42 4.98 12.49
C LEU A 242 -3.42 6.14 12.51
N LEU A 243 -2.97 7.28 13.00
CA LEU A 243 -3.72 8.51 13.11
C LEU A 243 -3.13 9.53 12.14
N ASN A 244 -3.98 10.21 11.36
CA ASN A 244 -3.59 11.45 10.71
C ASN A 244 -4.20 12.63 11.47
N VAL A 245 -3.36 13.64 11.75
CA VAL A 245 -3.74 14.82 12.52
C VAL A 245 -3.29 16.10 11.82
N VAL A 246 -4.06 17.17 11.99
CA VAL A 246 -3.67 18.55 11.61
C VAL A 246 -3.61 19.43 12.84
N LYS A 247 -2.82 20.50 12.80
CA LYS A 247 -2.88 21.55 13.83
C LYS A 247 -3.99 22.53 13.44
N LYS A 248 -4.97 22.78 14.31
CA LYS A 248 -6.12 23.67 14.01
C LYS A 248 -5.75 25.12 13.69
N SER A 249 -4.52 25.53 13.99
CA SER A 249 -3.98 26.86 13.66
C SER A 249 -3.08 26.89 12.42
N ASP A 250 -2.83 25.76 11.74
CA ASP A 250 -1.99 25.72 10.54
C ASP A 250 -2.84 25.99 9.28
N ARG A 251 -2.50 27.06 8.58
CA ARG A 251 -3.16 27.45 7.32
C ARG A 251 -2.71 26.62 6.12
N ASN A 252 -1.67 25.80 6.25
CA ASN A 252 -1.22 24.89 5.20
C ASN A 252 -1.92 23.51 5.26
N CYS A 253 -2.74 23.27 6.30
CA CYS A 253 -3.41 21.99 6.56
C CYS A 253 -2.44 20.80 6.55
N HIS A 254 -1.22 20.97 7.05
CA HIS A 254 -0.20 19.91 7.00
C HIS A 254 -0.61 18.72 7.87
N VAL A 255 -0.66 17.54 7.24
CA VAL A 255 -1.06 16.29 7.89
C VAL A 255 0.18 15.60 8.45
N ALA A 256 0.18 15.45 9.77
CA ALA A 256 1.15 14.63 10.47
C ALA A 256 0.61 13.21 10.75
N GLU A 257 1.51 12.26 10.95
CA GLU A 257 1.21 10.85 11.26
C GLU A 257 1.59 10.50 12.70
N ILE A 258 0.66 9.96 13.48
CA ILE A 258 0.94 9.35 14.80
C ILE A 258 0.61 7.86 14.71
N GLN A 259 1.59 6.99 14.97
CA GLN A 259 1.36 5.56 15.10
C GLN A 259 1.26 5.18 16.59
N LEU A 260 0.12 4.66 17.03
CA LEU A 260 -0.04 4.04 18.35
C LEU A 260 0.27 2.53 18.21
N VAL A 261 1.25 2.03 18.97
CA VAL A 261 1.83 0.70 18.77
C VAL A 261 1.96 -0.06 20.11
N HIS A 262 1.57 -1.33 20.13
CA HIS A 262 1.78 -2.20 21.28
C HIS A 262 3.24 -2.69 21.34
N GLU A 263 3.85 -2.67 22.53
CA GLU A 263 5.29 -2.91 22.72
C GLU A 263 5.81 -4.20 22.09
N ILE A 264 5.02 -5.27 22.10
CA ILE A 264 5.49 -6.59 21.69
C ILE A 264 5.58 -6.72 20.17
N LEU A 265 4.69 -6.06 19.43
CA LEU A 265 4.82 -5.91 17.97
C LEU A 265 6.03 -5.04 17.61
N TYR A 266 6.29 -3.99 18.40
CA TYR A 266 7.48 -3.16 18.23
C TYR A 266 8.78 -3.91 18.56
N ALA A 267 8.77 -4.78 19.57
CA ALA A 267 9.89 -5.64 19.94
C ALA A 267 10.17 -6.69 18.83
N ALA A 268 9.14 -7.39 18.35
CA ALA A 268 9.23 -8.29 17.22
C ALA A 268 9.82 -7.58 15.98
N ARG A 269 9.32 -6.37 15.67
CA ARG A 269 9.83 -5.53 14.58
C ARG A 269 11.31 -5.14 14.71
N LYS A 270 11.80 -4.93 15.94
CA LYS A 270 13.24 -4.70 16.19
C LYS A 270 14.07 -5.98 16.04
N ASN A 271 13.54 -7.10 16.50
CA ASN A 271 14.29 -8.35 16.65
C ASN A 271 14.35 -9.20 15.38
N MET A 272 13.44 -9.00 14.41
CA MET A 272 13.44 -9.72 13.12
C MET A 272 14.65 -9.41 12.21
N GLY A 273 15.47 -8.41 12.56
CA GLY A 273 16.68 -8.04 11.83
C GLY A 273 16.42 -7.18 10.59
N GLY A 274 17.49 -6.85 9.87
CA GLY A 274 17.39 -6.38 8.49
C GLY A 274 16.62 -5.07 8.26
N HIS A 275 17.21 -3.92 8.63
CA HIS A 275 16.77 -2.63 8.06
C HIS A 275 16.82 -2.66 6.51
N ARG A 276 17.72 -3.48 5.94
CA ARG A 276 17.86 -3.78 4.52
C ARG A 276 16.76 -4.72 4.02
N ASP A 277 16.56 -5.87 4.64
CA ASP A 277 15.57 -6.89 4.26
C ASP A 277 14.15 -6.29 4.17
N TYR A 278 13.76 -5.49 5.18
CA TYR A 278 12.48 -4.76 5.15
C TYR A 278 12.41 -3.70 4.03
N HIS A 279 13.54 -3.12 3.63
CA HIS A 279 13.63 -2.14 2.54
C HIS A 279 13.55 -2.80 1.16
N GLU A 280 14.14 -3.99 1.00
CA GLU A 280 14.03 -4.84 -0.19
C GLU A 280 12.57 -5.31 -0.36
N TYR A 281 11.97 -5.90 0.67
CA TYR A 281 10.56 -6.31 0.69
C TYR A 281 9.63 -5.17 0.29
N ARG A 282 9.81 -4.00 0.92
CA ARG A 282 9.00 -2.81 0.67
C ARG A 282 9.19 -2.30 -0.76
N CYS A 283 10.42 -2.23 -1.26
CA CYS A 283 10.71 -1.80 -2.63
C CYS A 283 10.07 -2.76 -3.64
N ALA A 284 10.20 -4.07 -3.44
CA ALA A 284 9.55 -5.09 -4.26
C ALA A 284 8.02 -5.00 -4.21
N ASN A 285 7.44 -4.77 -3.03
CA ASN A 285 5.99 -4.60 -2.87
C ASN A 285 5.45 -3.31 -3.51
N GLU A 286 6.12 -2.18 -3.34
CA GLU A 286 5.77 -0.89 -3.95
C GLU A 286 5.91 -0.96 -5.50
N LEU A 287 6.95 -1.65 -6.02
CA LEU A 287 7.08 -1.89 -7.46
C LEU A 287 6.05 -2.89 -8.01
N VAL A 288 5.73 -3.98 -7.30
CA VAL A 288 4.65 -4.91 -7.71
C VAL A 288 3.28 -4.23 -7.70
N ALA A 289 3.03 -3.29 -6.77
CA ALA A 289 1.84 -2.46 -6.80
C ALA A 289 1.78 -1.57 -8.06
N ASN A 290 2.91 -0.97 -8.47
CA ASN A 290 3.00 -0.24 -9.73
C ASN A 290 2.75 -1.13 -10.95
N LEU A 291 3.30 -2.35 -10.99
CA LEU A 291 3.04 -3.30 -12.07
C LEU A 291 1.55 -3.67 -12.13
N ASN A 292 0.92 -3.97 -11.00
CA ASN A 292 -0.51 -4.30 -10.95
C ASN A 292 -1.40 -3.11 -11.33
N ALA A 293 -1.05 -1.88 -10.95
CA ALA A 293 -1.79 -0.68 -11.30
C ALA A 293 -1.60 -0.30 -12.78
N ASN A 294 -0.39 -0.43 -13.31
CA ASN A 294 -0.12 -0.27 -14.75
C ASN A 294 -0.86 -1.35 -15.55
N SER A 295 -0.97 -2.59 -15.06
CA SER A 295 -1.85 -3.61 -15.64
C SER A 295 -3.33 -3.22 -15.52
N ALA A 296 -3.80 -2.67 -14.40
CA ALA A 296 -5.19 -2.22 -14.28
C ALA A 296 -5.52 -1.05 -15.24
N GLN A 297 -4.62 -0.09 -15.41
CA GLN A 297 -4.75 1.01 -16.36
C GLN A 297 -4.62 0.53 -17.82
N ALA A 298 -3.69 -0.39 -18.11
CA ALA A 298 -3.58 -1.03 -19.42
C ALA A 298 -4.80 -1.91 -19.74
N ASN A 299 -5.42 -2.55 -18.75
CA ASN A 299 -6.67 -3.30 -18.92
C ASN A 299 -7.88 -2.36 -19.12
N GLY A 300 -7.75 -1.07 -18.80
CA GLY A 300 -8.63 -0.01 -19.33
C GLY A 300 -8.50 0.22 -20.84
N GLY A 301 -7.55 -0.45 -21.50
CA GLY A 301 -7.31 -0.41 -22.95
C GLY A 301 -6.84 -1.72 -23.58
N ASN A 302 -6.94 -2.87 -22.90
CA ASN A 302 -6.74 -4.23 -23.42
C ASN A 302 -7.00 -5.32 -22.36
N GLY A 303 -8.26 -5.73 -22.23
CA GLY A 303 -8.62 -7.07 -21.74
C GLY A 303 -8.76 -7.27 -20.22
N THR A 304 -9.99 -7.51 -19.78
CA THR A 304 -10.30 -8.17 -18.50
C THR A 304 -9.90 -9.66 -18.53
N LYS A 305 -9.96 -10.38 -17.39
CA LYS A 305 -9.82 -11.84 -17.40
C LYS A 305 -10.87 -12.52 -18.30
N THR A 306 -12.09 -11.98 -18.35
CA THR A 306 -13.15 -12.42 -19.27
C THR A 306 -12.72 -12.28 -20.73
N ASP A 307 -12.02 -11.22 -21.10
CA ASP A 307 -11.48 -11.03 -22.46
C ASP A 307 -10.34 -11.99 -22.79
N ILE A 308 -9.47 -12.30 -21.82
CA ILE A 308 -8.41 -13.30 -21.97
C ILE A 308 -9.02 -14.69 -22.19
N LEU A 309 -10.04 -15.06 -21.40
CA LEU A 309 -10.74 -16.34 -21.55
C LEU A 309 -11.58 -16.39 -22.85
N LEU A 310 -12.24 -15.29 -23.24
CA LEU A 310 -12.90 -15.17 -24.54
C LEU A 310 -11.92 -15.42 -25.70
N ALA A 311 -10.76 -14.77 -25.67
CA ALA A 311 -9.74 -14.92 -26.71
C ALA A 311 -9.19 -16.35 -26.82
N ASP A 312 -9.01 -17.07 -25.70
CA ASP A 312 -8.58 -18.47 -25.76
C ASP A 312 -9.72 -19.42 -26.17
N LEU A 313 -10.96 -19.20 -25.71
CA LEU A 313 -12.12 -19.99 -26.15
C LEU A 313 -12.42 -19.80 -27.65
N ASP A 314 -12.37 -18.57 -28.18
CA ASP A 314 -12.50 -18.31 -29.62
C ASP A 314 -11.38 -19.02 -30.40
N LYS A 315 -10.14 -18.99 -29.89
CA LYS A 315 -9.00 -19.72 -30.47
C LYS A 315 -9.21 -21.24 -30.45
N GLN A 316 -9.65 -21.83 -29.34
CA GLN A 316 -9.99 -23.25 -29.23
C GLN A 316 -11.11 -23.62 -30.21
N PHE A 317 -12.16 -22.79 -30.34
CA PHE A 317 -13.26 -22.99 -31.28
C PHE A 317 -12.78 -22.97 -32.73
N HIS A 318 -11.90 -22.03 -33.10
CA HIS A 318 -11.32 -21.96 -34.44
C HIS A 318 -10.41 -23.16 -34.74
N GLN A 319 -9.61 -23.62 -33.77
CA GLN A 319 -8.79 -24.83 -33.89
C GLN A 319 -9.67 -26.08 -34.09
N ALA A 320 -10.64 -26.33 -33.22
CA ALA A 320 -11.57 -27.46 -33.31
C ALA A 320 -12.41 -27.46 -34.62
N LYS A 321 -12.70 -26.28 -35.17
CA LYS A 321 -13.39 -26.10 -36.45
C LYS A 321 -12.51 -26.40 -37.67
N ALA A 322 -11.18 -26.25 -37.53
CA ALA A 322 -10.18 -26.43 -38.58
C ALA A 322 -9.56 -27.83 -38.62
N SER A 323 -9.61 -28.61 -37.53
CA SER A 323 -9.05 -29.96 -37.44
C SER A 323 -9.50 -30.88 -38.60
N PRO A 324 -8.57 -31.53 -39.34
CA PRO A 324 -8.92 -32.46 -40.40
C PRO A 324 -9.42 -33.78 -39.81
N GLY A 325 -10.74 -34.02 -39.91
CA GLY A 325 -11.37 -35.24 -39.42
C GLY A 325 -12.88 -35.11 -39.24
N LYS A 326 -13.48 -36.07 -38.53
CA LYS A 326 -14.91 -36.06 -38.18
C LYS A 326 -15.12 -35.06 -37.03
N LYS A 327 -15.55 -33.84 -37.37
CA LYS A 327 -15.65 -32.70 -36.43
C LYS A 327 -16.51 -33.03 -35.21
N ASP A 328 -16.02 -32.70 -34.02
CA ASP A 328 -16.79 -32.81 -32.79
C ASP A 328 -17.82 -31.67 -32.70
N THR A 329 -19.04 -31.97 -33.13
CA THR A 329 -20.18 -31.06 -33.08
C THR A 329 -20.71 -30.81 -31.67
N LYS A 330 -20.35 -31.64 -30.67
CA LYS A 330 -20.68 -31.41 -29.26
C LYS A 330 -19.74 -30.37 -28.66
N LEU A 331 -18.43 -30.55 -28.83
CA LEU A 331 -17.41 -29.59 -28.39
C LEU A 331 -17.61 -28.21 -29.03
N LEU A 332 -17.84 -28.15 -30.35
CA LEU A 332 -18.10 -26.89 -31.06
C LEU A 332 -19.37 -26.18 -30.57
N LYS A 333 -20.41 -26.92 -30.18
CA LYS A 333 -21.63 -26.33 -29.58
C LYS A 333 -21.37 -25.79 -28.17
N GLN A 334 -20.59 -26.51 -27.36
CA GLN A 334 -20.23 -26.10 -26.00
C GLN A 334 -19.36 -24.84 -25.99
N LEU A 335 -18.27 -24.83 -26.76
CA LEU A 335 -17.37 -23.66 -26.87
C LEU A 335 -18.13 -22.42 -27.34
N LYS A 336 -19.00 -22.53 -28.37
CA LYS A 336 -19.83 -21.41 -28.81
C LYS A 336 -20.75 -20.88 -27.70
N SER A 337 -21.34 -21.77 -26.89
CA SER A 337 -22.20 -21.36 -25.76
C SER A 337 -21.43 -20.57 -24.71
N GLN A 338 -20.24 -21.04 -24.33
CA GLN A 338 -19.37 -20.36 -23.36
C GLN A 338 -18.91 -18.98 -23.86
N ILE A 339 -18.53 -18.89 -25.14
CA ILE A 339 -18.12 -17.64 -25.79
C ILE A 339 -19.25 -16.61 -25.76
N GLU A 340 -20.49 -17.00 -26.06
CA GLU A 340 -21.61 -16.04 -26.08
C GLU A 340 -21.95 -15.55 -24.66
N SER A 341 -22.07 -16.46 -23.68
CA SER A 341 -22.39 -16.07 -22.30
C SER A 341 -21.34 -15.18 -21.64
N LEU A 342 -20.05 -15.28 -22.03
CA LEU A 342 -19.02 -14.34 -21.58
C LEU A 342 -19.08 -12.97 -22.28
N LYS A 343 -19.61 -12.88 -23.51
CA LYS A 343 -19.92 -11.60 -24.17
C LYS A 343 -21.13 -10.94 -23.52
N ASP A 344 -22.16 -11.70 -23.17
CA ASP A 344 -23.34 -11.19 -22.46
C ASP A 344 -22.92 -10.63 -21.08
N LEU A 345 -22.12 -11.40 -20.32
CA LEU A 345 -21.54 -10.95 -19.04
C LEU A 345 -20.76 -9.63 -19.19
N ARG A 346 -19.92 -9.53 -20.22
CA ARG A 346 -19.15 -8.30 -20.50
C ARG A 346 -20.04 -7.13 -20.89
N THR A 347 -21.10 -7.38 -21.66
CA THR A 347 -22.02 -6.35 -22.16
C THR A 347 -22.81 -5.73 -21.01
N HIS A 348 -23.51 -6.55 -20.22
CA HIS A 348 -24.26 -6.08 -19.05
C HIS A 348 -23.35 -5.37 -18.03
N TYR A 349 -22.13 -5.87 -17.80
CA TYR A 349 -21.17 -5.19 -16.92
C TYR A 349 -20.77 -3.79 -17.44
N GLY A 350 -20.59 -3.65 -18.76
CA GLY A 350 -20.34 -2.35 -19.39
C GLY A 350 -21.53 -1.39 -19.28
N GLU A 351 -22.76 -1.90 -19.43
CA GLU A 351 -24.00 -1.13 -19.30
C GLU A 351 -24.20 -0.60 -17.88
N PHE A 352 -24.06 -1.44 -16.85
CA PHE A 352 -24.13 -0.99 -15.46
C PHE A 352 -23.02 0.03 -15.13
N ARG A 353 -21.79 -0.16 -15.64
CA ARG A 353 -20.71 0.81 -15.48
C ARG A 353 -20.99 2.15 -16.16
N ALA A 354 -21.66 2.15 -17.31
CA ALA A 354 -22.11 3.38 -17.97
C ALA A 354 -23.25 4.06 -17.19
N GLN A 355 -24.22 3.27 -16.70
CA GLN A 355 -25.35 3.76 -15.90
C GLN A 355 -24.88 4.41 -14.59
N ALA A 356 -23.95 3.80 -13.86
CA ALA A 356 -23.38 4.39 -12.64
C ALA A 356 -22.67 5.72 -12.92
N LYS A 357 -21.96 5.83 -14.05
CA LYS A 357 -21.31 7.08 -14.45
C LYS A 357 -22.33 8.18 -14.79
N GLN A 358 -23.44 7.84 -15.46
CA GLN A 358 -24.50 8.80 -15.72
C GLN A 358 -25.16 9.26 -14.42
N LEU A 359 -25.55 8.33 -13.55
CA LEU A 359 -26.18 8.65 -12.27
C LEU A 359 -25.27 9.50 -11.37
N GLN A 360 -23.94 9.29 -11.37
CA GLN A 360 -23.01 10.18 -10.67
C GLN A 360 -23.06 11.60 -11.25
N SER A 361 -23.02 11.75 -12.58
CA SER A 361 -23.14 13.07 -13.22
C SER A 361 -24.50 13.74 -12.94
N ASP A 362 -25.57 12.96 -12.79
CA ASP A 362 -26.90 13.45 -12.42
C ASP A 362 -26.95 13.86 -10.93
N LEU A 363 -26.26 13.14 -10.04
CA LEU A 363 -26.11 13.47 -8.62
C LEU A 363 -25.36 14.79 -8.44
N ASP A 364 -24.20 14.93 -9.09
CA ASP A 364 -23.39 16.14 -9.09
C ASP A 364 -24.24 17.34 -9.56
N THR A 365 -25.04 17.14 -10.62
CA THR A 365 -25.97 18.14 -11.18
C THR A 365 -27.15 18.47 -10.26
N ALA A 366 -27.59 17.55 -9.39
CA ALA A 366 -28.64 17.79 -8.40
C ALA A 366 -28.11 18.52 -7.17
N MET A 367 -26.88 18.20 -6.74
CA MET A 367 -26.17 18.91 -5.66
C MET A 367 -25.86 20.37 -6.05
N ASP A 368 -25.42 20.62 -7.28
CA ASP A 368 -25.21 21.97 -7.85
C ASP A 368 -26.50 22.83 -7.93
N ARG A 369 -27.66 22.29 -7.56
CA ARG A 369 -28.99 22.93 -7.66
C ARG A 369 -29.78 22.93 -6.34
N ASP A 370 -29.18 22.47 -5.25
CA ASP A 370 -29.86 22.28 -3.95
C ASP A 370 -31.15 21.41 -4.04
N ASP A 371 -31.18 20.46 -4.99
CA ASP A 371 -32.35 19.62 -5.32
C ASP A 371 -32.37 18.36 -4.42
N PHE A 372 -32.45 18.56 -3.11
CA PHE A 372 -32.16 17.53 -2.09
C PHE A 372 -33.03 16.26 -2.20
N ASP A 373 -34.32 16.38 -2.52
CA ASP A 373 -35.22 15.23 -2.74
C ASP A 373 -34.69 14.33 -3.88
N LYS A 374 -34.13 14.95 -4.93
CA LYS A 374 -33.53 14.25 -6.07
C LYS A 374 -32.15 13.69 -5.75
N VAL A 375 -31.38 14.32 -4.86
CA VAL A 375 -30.09 13.79 -4.36
C VAL A 375 -30.30 12.43 -3.67
N GLU A 376 -31.30 12.31 -2.80
CA GLU A 376 -31.63 11.02 -2.13
C GLU A 376 -32.14 9.96 -3.14
N GLU A 377 -32.99 10.37 -4.09
CA GLU A 377 -33.49 9.49 -5.16
C GLU A 377 -32.37 8.95 -6.06
N ILE A 378 -31.40 9.79 -6.43
CA ILE A 378 -30.27 9.41 -7.29
C ILE A 378 -29.26 8.56 -6.50
N GLN A 379 -28.94 8.91 -5.25
CA GLN A 379 -28.03 8.12 -4.42
C GLN A 379 -28.54 6.68 -4.24
N THR A 380 -29.84 6.50 -4.01
CA THR A 380 -30.48 5.17 -3.91
C THR A 380 -30.33 4.35 -5.21
N LYS A 381 -30.40 5.00 -6.37
CA LYS A 381 -30.15 4.35 -7.68
C LYS A 381 -28.67 4.01 -7.86
N ILE A 382 -27.76 4.90 -7.46
CA ILE A 382 -26.30 4.68 -7.48
C ILE A 382 -25.95 3.44 -6.66
N ASP A 383 -26.48 3.31 -5.44
CA ASP A 383 -26.19 2.17 -4.57
C ASP A 383 -26.75 0.85 -5.12
N THR A 384 -27.93 0.88 -5.74
CA THR A 384 -28.52 -0.27 -6.44
C THR A 384 -27.63 -0.73 -7.60
N VAL A 385 -27.22 0.18 -8.48
CA VAL A 385 -26.34 -0.13 -9.63
C VAL A 385 -24.95 -0.56 -9.15
N ASN A 386 -24.39 0.06 -8.12
CA ASN A 386 -23.10 -0.32 -7.54
C ASN A 386 -23.12 -1.74 -6.92
N ASN A 387 -24.27 -2.20 -6.42
CA ASN A 387 -24.38 -3.57 -5.90
C ASN A 387 -24.45 -4.62 -7.01
N GLU A 388 -25.12 -4.34 -8.14
CA GLU A 388 -24.99 -5.18 -9.34
C GLU A 388 -23.57 -5.11 -9.92
N ILE A 389 -22.91 -3.94 -9.98
CA ILE A 389 -21.50 -3.82 -10.40
C ILE A 389 -20.61 -4.75 -9.58
N LYS A 390 -20.68 -4.76 -8.24
CA LYS A 390 -19.88 -5.66 -7.38
C LYS A 390 -20.11 -7.15 -7.70
N LYS A 391 -21.36 -7.53 -7.95
CA LYS A 391 -21.76 -8.90 -8.32
C LYS A 391 -21.16 -9.30 -9.67
N TYR A 392 -21.29 -8.45 -10.70
CA TYR A 392 -20.67 -8.66 -12.01
C TYR A 392 -19.13 -8.63 -11.94
N GLU A 393 -18.52 -7.76 -11.12
CA GLU A 393 -17.07 -7.74 -10.90
C GLU A 393 -16.54 -9.06 -10.32
N SER A 394 -17.30 -9.72 -9.44
CA SER A 394 -16.92 -11.04 -8.92
C SER A 394 -16.79 -12.10 -10.03
N PHE A 395 -17.67 -12.02 -11.05
CA PHE A 395 -17.65 -12.89 -12.23
C PHE A 395 -16.59 -12.46 -13.25
N ILE A 396 -16.42 -11.16 -13.52
CA ILE A 396 -15.37 -10.65 -14.43
C ILE A 396 -13.96 -10.98 -13.91
N ASN A 397 -13.78 -11.10 -12.58
CA ASN A 397 -12.53 -11.51 -11.96
C ASN A 397 -12.35 -13.03 -11.82
N LEU A 398 -13.41 -13.83 -11.99
CA LEU A 398 -13.42 -15.30 -11.94
C LEU A 398 -14.40 -15.88 -12.98
N PRO A 399 -14.17 -15.68 -14.29
CA PRO A 399 -15.14 -16.04 -15.32
C PRO A 399 -15.35 -17.56 -15.48
N GLU A 400 -14.37 -18.35 -15.04
CA GLU A 400 -14.48 -19.82 -14.89
C GLU A 400 -15.65 -20.21 -13.98
N LYS A 401 -15.80 -19.54 -12.84
CA LYS A 401 -16.88 -19.74 -11.87
C LYS A 401 -18.24 -19.33 -12.45
N PHE A 402 -18.29 -18.27 -13.25
CA PHE A 402 -19.52 -17.89 -13.96
C PHE A 402 -19.97 -18.96 -14.95
N LEU A 403 -19.04 -19.61 -15.65
CA LEU A 403 -19.35 -20.75 -16.52
C LEU A 403 -19.73 -22.02 -15.73
N GLU A 404 -19.20 -22.22 -14.53
CA GLU A 404 -19.61 -23.30 -13.61
C GLU A 404 -21.04 -23.10 -13.10
N GLU A 405 -21.37 -21.91 -12.57
CA GLU A 405 -22.70 -21.60 -12.02
C GLU A 405 -23.81 -21.62 -13.09
N ASN A 406 -23.47 -21.34 -14.35
CA ASN A 406 -24.38 -21.51 -15.50
C ASN A 406 -24.27 -22.90 -16.18
N GLY A 407 -23.63 -23.89 -15.54
CA GLY A 407 -23.67 -25.30 -15.96
C GLY A 407 -22.86 -25.67 -17.21
N MET A 408 -21.86 -24.87 -17.59
CA MET A 408 -21.13 -24.98 -18.87
C MET A 408 -19.71 -25.59 -18.79
N GLN A 409 -19.17 -25.87 -17.61
CA GLN A 409 -17.86 -26.52 -17.45
C GLN A 409 -17.95 -28.05 -17.30
N GLN A 410 -17.05 -28.78 -17.99
CA GLN A 410 -16.57 -30.11 -17.61
C GLN A 410 -15.08 -30.24 -17.99
N ASN A 411 -14.33 -31.03 -17.21
CA ASN A 411 -12.86 -31.12 -17.17
C ASN A 411 -12.10 -30.93 -18.49
N LEU A 412 -11.22 -29.92 -18.52
CA LEU A 412 -10.26 -29.67 -19.61
C LEU A 412 -8.82 -29.34 -19.15
N MET A 413 -8.49 -29.50 -17.85
CA MET A 413 -7.12 -29.36 -17.33
C MET A 413 -6.45 -30.72 -17.12
N GLY A 414 -5.54 -31.11 -18.03
CA GLY A 414 -4.91 -32.43 -17.97
C GLY A 414 -3.66 -32.66 -18.81
N GLN A 415 -2.88 -31.62 -19.19
CA GLN A 415 -1.68 -31.85 -20.02
C GLN A 415 -0.52 -30.83 -19.92
N VAL A 416 -0.38 -30.10 -18.81
CA VAL A 416 0.80 -29.22 -18.56
C VAL A 416 1.34 -29.42 -17.14
N ASN A 417 2.09 -30.50 -16.92
CA ASN A 417 2.96 -30.64 -15.73
C ASN A 417 3.93 -31.84 -15.88
N LYS A 418 5.15 -31.57 -16.36
CA LYS A 418 6.37 -32.37 -16.13
C LYS A 418 7.61 -31.57 -16.57
N GLU A 419 8.76 -31.96 -16.02
CA GLU A 419 10.11 -31.52 -16.41
C GLU A 419 10.42 -30.02 -16.24
N ASN A 420 10.96 -29.66 -15.06
CA ASN A 420 12.36 -29.24 -14.97
C ASN A 420 12.87 -29.23 -13.52
N THR A 421 13.78 -30.15 -13.20
CA THR A 421 14.56 -30.17 -11.95
C THR A 421 16.04 -30.12 -12.30
N LEU A 422 16.73 -29.02 -11.99
CA LEU A 422 18.18 -28.87 -12.16
C LEU A 422 18.80 -28.08 -10.98
N THR A 423 20.11 -28.20 -10.84
CA THR A 423 20.85 -28.03 -9.56
C THR A 423 21.47 -26.64 -9.35
N GLN A 424 21.68 -26.28 -8.07
CA GLN A 424 22.43 -25.09 -7.64
C GLN A 424 23.92 -25.41 -7.34
N PRO A 425 24.85 -24.46 -7.57
CA PRO A 425 26.19 -24.43 -6.97
C PRO A 425 26.31 -23.39 -5.81
N ASN A 426 27.28 -23.58 -4.91
CA ASN A 426 27.48 -22.78 -3.67
C ASN A 426 28.60 -21.73 -3.75
N THR A 427 28.38 -20.55 -3.14
CA THR A 427 29.33 -19.78 -2.26
C THR A 427 28.56 -18.60 -1.61
N VAL A 428 28.49 -18.31 -0.29
CA VAL A 428 29.42 -18.35 0.88
C VAL A 428 30.42 -17.18 0.82
N VAL A 429 30.44 -16.13 1.68
CA VAL A 429 29.77 -15.75 2.98
C VAL A 429 29.47 -14.22 2.99
N LYS A 430 28.86 -13.51 3.98
CA LYS A 430 28.73 -13.63 5.47
C LYS A 430 27.43 -12.99 6.02
N ASN A 431 26.76 -13.65 6.99
CA ASN A 431 26.09 -13.06 8.19
C ASN A 431 25.34 -14.18 8.94
N GLU A 432 25.59 -14.37 10.24
CA GLU A 432 25.19 -15.60 10.95
C GLU A 432 23.67 -15.68 11.25
N LEU A 433 23.03 -14.57 11.63
CA LEU A 433 21.58 -14.52 11.88
C LEU A 433 20.73 -14.67 10.60
N CYS A 434 21.28 -14.31 9.44
CA CYS A 434 20.61 -14.41 8.14
C CYS A 434 20.56 -15.86 7.59
N LYS A 435 21.30 -16.79 8.19
CA LYS A 435 21.30 -18.23 7.80
C LYS A 435 20.15 -19.02 8.41
N LEU A 436 19.42 -18.44 9.37
CA LEU A 436 18.37 -19.14 10.10
C LEU A 436 17.08 -19.20 9.26
N THR A 437 16.58 -20.43 9.05
CA THR A 437 15.25 -20.66 8.48
C THR A 437 14.17 -19.92 9.29
N PRO A 438 12.98 -19.61 8.72
CA PRO A 438 11.92 -18.93 9.46
C PRO A 438 11.58 -19.61 10.79
N LYS A 439 11.52 -20.96 10.79
CA LYS A 439 11.37 -21.75 12.01
C LYS A 439 12.49 -21.47 13.03
N GLN A 440 13.77 -21.55 12.65
CA GLN A 440 14.88 -21.30 13.58
C GLN A 440 14.89 -19.85 14.14
N ARG A 441 14.31 -18.88 13.41
CA ARG A 441 14.10 -17.52 13.91
C ARG A 441 12.93 -17.43 14.88
N LEU A 442 11.87 -18.22 14.68
CA LEU A 442 10.77 -18.37 15.63
C LEU A 442 11.25 -19.09 16.90
N ASP A 443 11.88 -20.26 16.79
CA ASP A 443 12.43 -21.03 17.91
C ASP A 443 13.36 -20.16 18.79
N ALA A 444 14.23 -19.35 18.18
CA ALA A 444 15.14 -18.43 18.89
C ALA A 444 14.45 -17.18 19.47
N TYR A 445 13.31 -16.76 18.92
CA TYR A 445 12.47 -15.70 19.49
C TYR A 445 11.69 -16.23 20.70
N GLU A 446 11.09 -17.42 20.59
CA GLU A 446 10.30 -18.05 21.65
C GLU A 446 11.16 -18.35 22.87
N ALA A 447 12.33 -19.00 22.71
CA ALA A 447 13.28 -19.23 23.80
C ALA A 447 13.72 -17.94 24.51
N ARG A 448 13.87 -16.83 23.77
CA ARG A 448 14.23 -15.52 24.33
C ARG A 448 13.05 -14.82 25.00
N MET A 449 11.82 -15.08 24.56
CA MET A 449 10.62 -14.62 25.26
C MET A 449 10.40 -15.41 26.56
N GLU A 450 10.74 -16.70 26.61
CA GLU A 450 10.80 -17.48 27.86
C GLU A 450 11.86 -16.93 28.82
N GLU A 451 13.07 -16.64 28.33
CA GLU A 451 14.14 -15.97 29.12
C GLU A 451 13.66 -14.62 29.71
N ILE A 452 12.91 -13.82 28.96
CA ILE A 452 12.35 -12.55 29.43
C ILE A 452 11.22 -12.77 30.46
N ASN A 453 10.39 -13.81 30.30
CA ASN A 453 9.32 -14.14 31.25
C ASN A 453 9.84 -14.79 32.54
N LEU A 454 11.04 -15.40 32.52
CA LEU A 454 11.73 -15.94 33.70
C LEU A 454 12.47 -14.88 34.52
N ASN A 455 12.59 -13.65 34.00
CA ASN A 455 13.21 -12.50 34.66
C ASN A 455 12.19 -11.38 34.97
N ARG A 456 10.91 -11.75 35.16
CA ARG A 456 9.79 -10.91 35.60
C ARG A 456 9.07 -11.56 36.78
#